data_AF-A0A351F938-F1
#
_entry.id   AF-A0A351F938-F1
#
_cell.length_a   1.000
_cell.length_b   1.000
_cell.length_c   1.000
_cell.angle_alpha   90.00
_cell.angle_beta   90.00
_cell.angle_gamma   90.00
#
_symmetry.space_group_name_H-M   'P 1'
#
loop_
_entity.id
_entity.type
_entity.pdbx_description
1 polymer ?
#
loop_
_entity_poly.entity_id
_entity_poly.type
_entity_poly.pdbx_seq_one_letter_code
_entity_poly.pdbx_strand_id
1 'polypeptide(L)'
;EYQLSAGENFYKYFVVQNDIRQIMTVVRLLIQGHPEKYLAALPPFFNSKTDIDLYELAKVRSYDDLLRALEHTDYKKILERYRDNYSEDGMFILIENELNKYRFSFLIKSVKLSKDHRKKKEIYEIINYRLDMYTLTRAYRLLNLGSPNKMFIRDFTVKGCTNFSEKDMQAISDAKSATEIVKLIPNTYYKKDFSNIDFKYIENATTEMLIRRLLKGFRYYTNPTAVMLCYLFLAENEVRNIIHIVEAIKYNIPTEKAKSVLIGTES
;
A
#
# COMPACT_ATOMS: atom_id res chain seq x y z
N GLU A 1 -7.57 -7.77 -28.87
CA GLU A 1 -7.21 -7.18 -27.56
C GLU A 1 -6.22 -6.05 -27.78
N TYR A 2 -6.57 -4.83 -27.38
CA TYR A 2 -5.63 -3.70 -27.40
C TYR A 2 -4.58 -3.91 -26.30
N GLN A 3 -3.31 -4.07 -26.68
CA GLN A 3 -2.20 -4.02 -25.73
C GLN A 3 -2.06 -2.59 -25.23
N LEU A 4 -2.50 -2.32 -24.01
CA LEU A 4 -2.20 -1.08 -23.30
C LEU A 4 -0.67 -0.91 -23.24
N SER A 5 -0.20 0.29 -23.54
CA SER A 5 1.20 0.67 -23.39
C SER A 5 1.66 0.50 -21.94
N ALA A 6 2.98 0.41 -21.71
CA ALA A 6 3.52 0.37 -20.37
C ALA A 6 3.01 1.56 -19.52
N GLY A 7 2.96 2.76 -20.10
CA GLY A 7 2.47 3.98 -19.43
C GLY A 7 1.00 3.89 -18.99
N GLU A 8 0.10 3.41 -19.85
CA GLU A 8 -1.33 3.26 -19.52
C GLU A 8 -1.57 2.24 -18.40
N ASN A 9 -0.78 1.17 -18.39
CA ASN A 9 -0.83 0.16 -17.35
C ASN A 9 -0.39 0.71 -15.97
N PHE A 10 0.65 1.56 -15.93
CA PHE A 10 1.04 2.23 -14.69
C PHE A 10 0.04 3.31 -14.28
N TYR A 11 -0.51 4.06 -15.23
CA TYR A 11 -1.60 4.99 -14.96
C TYR A 11 -2.76 4.28 -14.25
N LYS A 12 -3.17 3.11 -14.74
CA LYS A 12 -4.21 2.30 -14.10
C LYS A 12 -3.86 1.89 -12.66
N TYR A 13 -2.58 1.63 -12.33
CA TYR A 13 -2.19 1.37 -10.95
C TYR A 13 -2.47 2.55 -10.01
N PHE A 14 -2.18 3.78 -10.44
CA PHE A 14 -2.46 4.98 -9.63
C PHE A 14 -3.95 5.29 -9.57
N VAL A 15 -4.70 4.98 -10.63
CA VAL A 15 -6.16 5.09 -10.60
C VAL A 15 -6.74 4.14 -9.55
N VAL A 16 -6.37 2.86 -9.62
CA VAL A 16 -6.80 1.83 -8.67
C VAL A 16 -6.35 2.18 -7.24
N GLN A 17 -5.19 2.79 -7.06
CA GLN A 17 -4.73 3.27 -5.75
C GLN A 17 -5.64 4.35 -5.17
N ASN A 18 -6.07 5.32 -5.99
CA ASN A 18 -6.99 6.34 -5.52
C ASN A 18 -8.38 5.74 -5.25
N ASP A 19 -8.88 4.87 -6.12
CA ASP A 19 -10.16 4.16 -5.93
C ASP A 19 -10.20 3.45 -4.59
N ILE A 20 -9.15 2.69 -4.27
CA ILE A 20 -9.02 2.02 -2.96
C ILE A 20 -9.02 3.05 -1.82
N ARG A 21 -8.33 4.18 -1.97
CA ARG A 21 -8.36 5.25 -0.96
C ARG A 21 -9.78 5.79 -0.74
N GLN A 22 -10.55 5.98 -1.80
CA GLN A 22 -11.94 6.45 -1.70
C GLN A 22 -12.82 5.41 -1.01
N ILE A 23 -12.74 4.15 -1.45
CA ILE A 23 -13.48 3.03 -0.85
C ILE A 23 -13.13 2.89 0.64
N MET A 24 -11.85 2.88 0.99
CA MET A 24 -11.42 2.76 2.40
C MET A 24 -11.85 3.95 3.26
N THR A 25 -11.94 5.15 2.67
CA THR A 25 -12.52 6.32 3.36
C THR A 25 -14.00 6.11 3.66
N VAL A 26 -14.77 5.65 2.68
CA VAL A 26 -16.21 5.36 2.87
C VAL A 26 -16.42 4.26 3.91
N VAL A 27 -15.69 3.14 3.83
CA VAL A 27 -15.76 2.05 4.81
C VAL A 27 -15.43 2.56 6.22
N ARG A 28 -14.39 3.39 6.37
CA ARG A 28 -14.04 4.00 7.66
C ARG A 28 -15.17 4.86 8.20
N LEU A 29 -15.77 5.70 7.36
CA LEU A 29 -16.85 6.60 7.76
C LEU A 29 -18.13 5.83 8.11
N LEU A 30 -18.44 4.74 7.41
CA LEU A 30 -19.53 3.83 7.77
C LEU A 30 -19.32 3.23 9.16
N ILE A 31 -18.13 2.69 9.44
CA ILE A 31 -17.79 2.13 10.76
C ILE A 31 -17.90 3.20 11.86
N GLN A 32 -17.53 4.44 11.56
CA GLN A 32 -17.62 5.57 12.49
C GLN A 32 -19.03 6.16 12.63
N GLY A 33 -20.02 5.70 11.84
CA GLY A 33 -21.37 6.25 11.84
C GLY A 33 -21.50 7.64 11.22
N HIS A 34 -20.55 8.06 10.39
CA HIS A 34 -20.52 9.38 9.74
C HIS A 34 -20.30 9.34 8.20
N PRO A 35 -21.02 8.48 7.44
CA PRO A 35 -20.83 8.35 5.99
C PRO A 35 -21.08 9.64 5.20
N GLU A 36 -21.90 10.55 5.71
CA GLU A 36 -22.21 11.85 5.10
C GLU A 36 -20.97 12.75 4.93
N LYS A 37 -19.93 12.55 5.75
CA LYS A 37 -18.70 13.35 5.69
C LYS A 37 -17.86 13.08 4.44
N TYR A 38 -18.16 12.02 3.67
CA TYR A 38 -17.40 11.71 2.46
C TYR A 38 -17.45 12.83 1.43
N LEU A 39 -18.60 13.52 1.28
CA LEU A 39 -18.77 14.60 0.30
C LEU A 39 -17.75 15.72 0.49
N ALA A 40 -17.35 16.03 1.73
CA ALA A 40 -16.36 17.06 2.04
C ALA A 40 -14.92 16.64 1.70
N ALA A 41 -14.65 15.33 1.63
CA ALA A 41 -13.34 14.76 1.30
C ALA A 41 -13.24 14.31 -0.18
N LEU A 42 -14.34 14.37 -0.93
CA LEU A 42 -14.42 13.94 -2.32
C LEU A 42 -13.49 14.80 -3.20
N PRO A 43 -12.60 14.20 -4.01
CA PRO A 43 -11.78 14.94 -4.98
C PRO A 43 -12.49 15.06 -6.35
N PRO A 44 -13.11 16.21 -6.70
CA PRO A 44 -14.01 16.28 -7.86
C PRO A 44 -13.30 16.05 -9.20
N PHE A 45 -12.06 16.53 -9.30
CA PHE A 45 -11.23 16.38 -10.50
C PHE A 45 -10.99 14.91 -10.87
N PHE A 46 -11.01 14.01 -9.87
CA PHE A 46 -10.69 12.61 -10.06
C PHE A 46 -11.87 11.80 -10.59
N ASN A 47 -13.10 12.27 -10.44
CA ASN A 47 -14.30 11.56 -10.88
C ASN A 47 -14.25 11.21 -12.38
N SER A 48 -13.64 12.08 -13.20
CA SER A 48 -13.45 11.86 -14.64
C SER A 48 -12.39 10.81 -15.01
N LYS A 49 -11.64 10.30 -14.03
CA LYS A 49 -10.44 9.46 -14.21
C LYS A 49 -10.60 8.04 -13.65
N THR A 50 -11.73 7.74 -13.02
CA THR A 50 -12.02 6.45 -12.40
C THR A 50 -13.29 5.84 -12.98
N ASP A 51 -13.39 4.52 -12.85
CA ASP A 51 -14.60 3.76 -13.16
C ASP A 51 -15.63 3.81 -12.01
N ILE A 52 -15.28 4.42 -10.88
CA ILE A 52 -16.19 4.65 -9.73
C ILE A 52 -16.82 6.04 -9.83
N ASP A 53 -18.14 6.11 -9.72
CA ASP A 53 -18.81 7.39 -9.50
C ASP A 53 -18.63 7.84 -8.04
N LEU A 54 -17.76 8.84 -7.83
CA LEU A 54 -17.48 9.40 -6.52
C LEU A 54 -18.69 10.12 -5.93
N TYR A 55 -19.58 10.68 -6.76
CA TYR A 55 -20.80 11.31 -6.28
C TYR A 55 -21.84 10.28 -5.84
N GLU A 56 -21.88 9.10 -6.46
CA GLU A 56 -22.64 7.96 -5.93
C GLU A 56 -22.05 7.47 -4.61
N LEU A 57 -20.72 7.41 -4.46
CA LEU A 57 -20.09 7.12 -3.16
C LEU A 57 -20.50 8.13 -2.08
N ALA A 58 -20.70 9.41 -2.41
CA ALA A 58 -21.16 10.42 -1.45
C ALA A 58 -22.59 10.21 -0.95
N LYS A 59 -23.40 9.42 -1.67
CA LYS A 59 -24.78 9.08 -1.29
C LYS A 59 -24.86 7.82 -0.42
N VAL A 60 -23.78 7.04 -0.32
CA VAL A 60 -23.71 5.81 0.49
C VAL A 60 -24.05 6.09 1.96
N ARG A 61 -24.96 5.34 2.55
CA ARG A 61 -25.32 5.38 3.98
C ARG A 61 -25.23 4.02 4.67
N SER A 62 -25.21 2.94 3.90
CA SER A 62 -25.02 1.58 4.38
C SER A 62 -23.94 0.83 3.58
N TYR A 63 -23.48 -0.31 4.08
CA TYR A 63 -22.55 -1.15 3.33
C TYR A 63 -23.19 -1.71 2.04
N ASP A 64 -24.49 -1.97 2.06
CA ASP A 64 -25.24 -2.40 0.87
C ASP A 64 -25.30 -1.30 -0.20
N ASP A 65 -25.39 -0.03 0.22
CA ASP A 65 -25.30 1.10 -0.71
C ASP A 65 -23.91 1.18 -1.35
N LEU A 66 -22.84 0.90 -0.58
CA LEU A 66 -21.47 0.85 -1.09
C LEU A 66 -21.34 -0.25 -2.16
N LEU A 67 -21.88 -1.45 -1.91
CA LEU A 67 -21.85 -2.55 -2.87
C LEU A 67 -22.64 -2.22 -4.15
N ARG A 68 -23.76 -1.49 -4.04
CA ARG A 68 -24.53 -1.00 -5.19
C ARG A 68 -23.79 0.07 -5.98
N ALA A 69 -23.18 1.04 -5.30
CA ALA A 69 -22.37 2.09 -5.94
C ALA A 69 -21.15 1.52 -6.70
N LEU A 70 -20.69 0.34 -6.31
CA LEU A 70 -19.55 -0.36 -6.93
C LEU A 70 -19.96 -1.46 -7.91
N GLU A 71 -21.25 -1.59 -8.25
CA GLU A 71 -21.80 -2.76 -8.94
C GLU A 71 -21.09 -3.13 -10.25
N HIS A 72 -20.64 -2.12 -11.00
CA HIS A 72 -19.97 -2.29 -12.29
C HIS A 72 -18.44 -2.37 -12.18
N THR A 73 -17.91 -2.59 -10.99
CA THR A 73 -16.47 -2.63 -10.73
C THR A 73 -16.05 -3.96 -10.10
N ASP A 74 -14.79 -4.34 -10.32
CA ASP A 74 -14.19 -5.51 -9.65
C ASP A 74 -14.16 -5.36 -8.12
N TYR A 75 -14.28 -4.14 -7.59
CA TYR A 75 -14.30 -3.86 -6.15
C TYR A 75 -15.51 -4.47 -5.46
N LYS A 76 -16.69 -4.51 -6.11
CA LYS A 76 -17.89 -5.16 -5.55
C LYS A 76 -17.59 -6.57 -5.12
N LYS A 77 -17.02 -7.38 -6.02
CA LYS A 77 -16.68 -8.79 -5.76
C LYS A 77 -15.73 -8.95 -4.58
N ILE A 78 -14.80 -8.01 -4.41
CA ILE A 78 -13.85 -8.04 -3.29
C ILE A 78 -14.56 -7.74 -1.97
N LEU A 79 -15.47 -6.76 -1.96
CA LEU A 79 -16.15 -6.26 -0.78
C LEU A 79 -17.36 -7.10 -0.36
N GLU A 80 -18.02 -7.78 -1.31
CA GLU A 80 -19.23 -8.58 -1.08
C GLU A 80 -19.07 -9.59 0.06
N ARG A 81 -17.90 -10.21 0.18
CA ARG A 81 -17.59 -11.20 1.22
C ARG A 81 -17.57 -10.63 2.64
N TYR A 82 -17.55 -9.31 2.79
CA TYR A 82 -17.53 -8.61 4.07
C TYR A 82 -18.88 -7.95 4.39
N ARG A 83 -19.91 -8.19 3.57
CA ARG A 83 -21.24 -7.55 3.71
C ARG A 83 -21.76 -7.58 5.14
N ASP A 84 -21.68 -8.74 5.80
CA ASP A 84 -22.29 -8.96 7.11
C ASP A 84 -21.36 -8.68 8.29
N ASN A 85 -20.07 -8.44 8.05
CA ASN A 85 -19.06 -8.33 9.12
C ASN A 85 -18.06 -7.18 8.96
N TYR A 86 -18.21 -6.29 7.98
CA TYR A 86 -17.23 -5.24 7.67
C TYR A 86 -16.81 -4.37 8.86
N SER A 87 -17.68 -4.21 9.86
CA SER A 87 -17.45 -3.41 11.07
C SER A 87 -16.86 -4.19 12.24
N GLU A 88 -16.71 -5.51 12.14
CA GLU A 88 -16.06 -6.32 13.18
C GLU A 88 -14.56 -6.01 13.29
N ASP A 89 -14.01 -6.27 14.48
CA ASP A 89 -12.59 -6.08 14.76
C ASP A 89 -11.69 -6.78 13.73
N GLY A 90 -10.73 -6.03 13.21
CA GLY A 90 -9.76 -6.49 12.20
C GLY A 90 -10.28 -6.52 10.76
N MET A 91 -11.60 -6.39 10.51
CA MET A 91 -12.15 -6.46 9.15
C MET A 91 -11.73 -5.30 8.26
N PHE A 92 -11.58 -4.10 8.83
CA PHE A 92 -11.03 -2.96 8.11
C PHE A 92 -9.64 -3.25 7.50
N ILE A 93 -8.79 -3.95 8.26
CA ILE A 93 -7.42 -4.31 7.82
C ILE A 93 -7.47 -5.41 6.74
N LEU A 94 -8.38 -6.38 6.89
CA LEU A 94 -8.62 -7.44 5.90
C LEU A 94 -9.10 -6.87 4.56
N ILE A 95 -10.09 -5.98 4.60
CA ILE A 95 -10.62 -5.30 3.41
C ILE A 95 -9.50 -4.51 2.72
N GLU A 96 -8.77 -3.70 3.48
CA GLU A 96 -7.65 -2.91 2.97
C GLU A 96 -6.60 -3.81 2.29
N ASN A 97 -6.32 -4.96 2.89
CA ASN A 97 -5.35 -5.92 2.37
C ASN A 97 -5.80 -6.57 1.06
N GLU A 98 -7.04 -7.05 0.97
CA GLU A 98 -7.58 -7.65 -0.27
C GLU A 98 -7.60 -6.65 -1.43
N LEU A 99 -8.00 -5.40 -1.15
CA LEU A 99 -7.93 -4.31 -2.11
C LEU A 99 -6.48 -4.03 -2.54
N ASN A 100 -5.54 -4.04 -1.59
CA ASN A 100 -4.11 -3.87 -1.91
C ASN A 100 -3.56 -4.99 -2.78
N LYS A 101 -3.92 -6.26 -2.54
CA LYS A 101 -3.57 -7.38 -3.44
C LYS A 101 -4.09 -7.13 -4.85
N TYR A 102 -5.35 -6.72 -4.95
CA TYR A 102 -5.96 -6.40 -6.24
C TYR A 102 -5.17 -5.30 -6.97
N ARG A 103 -4.79 -4.23 -6.26
CA ARG A 103 -3.91 -3.18 -6.80
C ARG A 103 -2.56 -3.71 -7.29
N PHE A 104 -1.85 -4.50 -6.48
CA PHE A 104 -0.57 -5.07 -6.86
C PHE A 104 -0.70 -6.03 -8.05
N SER A 105 -1.83 -6.72 -8.20
CA SER A 105 -2.08 -7.59 -9.34
C SER A 105 -2.02 -6.84 -10.69
N PHE A 106 -2.38 -5.56 -10.73
CA PHE A 106 -2.22 -4.73 -11.94
C PHE A 106 -0.76 -4.54 -12.31
N LEU A 107 0.10 -4.18 -11.35
CA LEU A 107 1.53 -4.03 -11.62
C LEU A 107 2.13 -5.33 -12.15
N ILE A 108 1.77 -6.45 -11.53
CA ILE A 108 2.32 -7.76 -11.88
C ILE A 108 1.87 -8.19 -13.27
N LYS A 109 0.58 -8.05 -13.59
CA LYS A 109 0.05 -8.32 -14.94
C LYS A 109 0.75 -7.45 -15.99
N SER A 110 0.91 -6.16 -15.69
CA SER A 110 1.55 -5.20 -16.58
C SER A 110 3.00 -5.58 -16.90
N VAL A 111 3.76 -6.03 -15.89
CA VAL A 111 5.14 -6.48 -16.07
C VAL A 111 5.21 -7.81 -16.83
N LYS A 112 4.28 -8.75 -16.58
CA LYS A 112 4.23 -10.03 -17.30
C LYS A 112 4.02 -9.84 -18.80
N LEU A 113 3.18 -8.89 -19.20
CA LEU A 113 2.86 -8.59 -20.60
C LEU A 113 4.01 -7.93 -21.39
N SER A 114 5.02 -7.38 -20.71
CA SER A 114 6.21 -6.84 -21.40
C SER A 114 7.02 -7.95 -22.08
N LYS A 115 7.53 -7.72 -23.29
CA LYS A 115 8.31 -8.74 -24.04
C LYS A 115 9.80 -8.77 -23.66
N ASP A 116 10.34 -7.71 -23.06
CA ASP A 116 11.78 -7.57 -22.79
C ASP A 116 12.16 -8.12 -21.40
N HIS A 117 12.81 -9.29 -21.38
CA HIS A 117 13.12 -10.03 -20.16
C HIS A 117 14.22 -9.36 -19.30
N ARG A 118 15.21 -8.70 -19.91
CA ARG A 118 16.26 -7.97 -19.15
C ARG A 118 15.69 -6.71 -18.51
N LYS A 119 14.76 -6.04 -19.20
CA LYS A 119 14.07 -4.85 -18.68
C LYS A 119 13.07 -5.16 -17.55
N LYS A 120 12.58 -6.40 -17.41
CA LYS A 120 11.68 -6.78 -16.29
C LYS A 120 12.37 -6.80 -14.93
N LYS A 121 13.68 -7.08 -14.87
CA LYS A 121 14.39 -7.29 -13.61
C LYS A 121 14.32 -6.07 -12.69
N GLU A 122 14.66 -4.89 -13.20
CA GLU A 122 14.64 -3.64 -12.42
C GLU A 122 13.21 -3.31 -11.92
N ILE A 123 12.19 -3.58 -12.74
CA ILE A 123 10.80 -3.36 -12.33
C ILE A 123 10.38 -4.34 -11.23
N TYR A 124 10.71 -5.63 -11.36
CA TYR A 124 10.43 -6.63 -10.32
C TYR A 124 11.16 -6.31 -9.02
N GLU A 125 12.41 -5.88 -9.10
CA GLU A 125 13.17 -5.46 -7.93
C GLU A 125 12.44 -4.35 -7.15
N ILE A 126 11.90 -3.34 -7.84
CA ILE A 126 11.12 -2.26 -7.20
C ILE A 126 9.82 -2.80 -6.59
N ILE A 127 9.05 -3.57 -7.35
CA ILE A 127 7.73 -4.06 -6.92
C ILE A 127 7.86 -5.01 -5.72
N ASN A 128 8.78 -5.98 -5.80
CA ASN A 128 9.04 -6.92 -4.73
C ASN A 128 9.48 -6.20 -3.46
N TYR A 129 10.41 -5.24 -3.58
CA TYR A 129 10.89 -4.47 -2.43
C TYR A 129 9.74 -3.72 -1.76
N ARG A 130 8.90 -3.03 -2.53
CA ARG A 130 7.76 -2.28 -2.00
C ARG A 130 6.73 -3.20 -1.32
N LEU A 131 6.42 -4.35 -1.93
CA LEU A 131 5.46 -5.30 -1.38
C LEU A 131 5.99 -5.98 -0.12
N ASP A 132 7.28 -6.28 -0.05
CA ASP A 132 7.92 -6.86 1.12
C ASP A 132 7.97 -5.87 2.29
N MET A 133 8.30 -4.61 2.05
CA MET A 133 8.24 -3.55 3.08
C MET A 133 6.82 -3.35 3.61
N TYR A 134 5.82 -3.39 2.71
CA TYR A 134 4.40 -3.39 3.09
C TYR A 134 4.06 -4.61 3.97
N THR A 135 4.48 -5.80 3.55
CA THR A 135 4.22 -7.06 4.27
C THR A 135 4.85 -7.03 5.67
N LEU A 136 6.11 -6.62 5.81
CA LEU A 136 6.78 -6.49 7.11
C LEU A 136 6.05 -5.52 8.04
N THR A 137 5.68 -4.35 7.53
CA THR A 137 4.96 -3.34 8.32
C THR A 137 3.61 -3.88 8.79
N ARG A 138 2.87 -4.56 7.91
CA ARG A 138 1.55 -5.13 8.24
C ARG A 138 1.64 -6.29 9.22
N ALA A 139 2.59 -7.20 9.02
CA ALA A 139 2.86 -8.31 9.92
C ALA A 139 3.18 -7.81 11.33
N TYR A 140 4.08 -6.83 11.44
CA TYR A 140 4.46 -6.22 12.71
C TYR A 140 3.26 -5.56 13.41
N ARG A 141 2.45 -4.78 12.68
CA ARG A 141 1.24 -4.13 13.22
C ARG A 141 0.21 -5.14 13.71
N LEU A 142 -0.03 -6.19 12.92
CA LEU A 142 -1.01 -7.22 13.26
C LEU A 142 -0.65 -7.92 14.59
N LEU A 143 0.64 -8.24 14.77
CA LEU A 143 1.14 -8.86 16.00
C LEU A 143 1.06 -7.92 17.21
N ASN A 144 1.30 -6.61 17.02
CA ASN A 144 1.14 -5.62 18.10
C ASN A 144 -0.32 -5.37 18.50
N LEU A 145 -1.27 -5.53 17.57
CA LEU A 145 -2.69 -5.36 17.85
C LEU A 145 -3.32 -6.57 18.56
N GLY A 146 -2.53 -7.61 18.88
CA GLY A 146 -3.04 -8.80 19.57
C GLY A 146 -4.17 -9.49 18.82
N SER A 147 -4.23 -9.34 17.49
CA SER A 147 -5.29 -9.87 16.62
C SER A 147 -4.83 -11.09 15.77
N PRO A 148 -4.27 -12.16 16.38
CA PRO A 148 -3.75 -13.31 15.64
C PRO A 148 -4.84 -14.20 15.02
N ASN A 149 -6.13 -13.98 15.33
CA ASN A 149 -7.17 -14.99 15.08
C ASN A 149 -7.87 -14.93 13.71
N LYS A 150 -7.65 -13.90 12.88
CA LYS A 150 -8.34 -13.81 11.57
C LYS A 150 -7.44 -13.53 10.35
N MET A 151 -6.16 -13.18 10.56
CA MET A 151 -5.24 -12.85 9.46
C MET A 151 -3.92 -13.59 9.63
N PHE A 152 -3.48 -14.29 8.59
CA PHE A 152 -2.13 -14.83 8.52
C PHE A 152 -1.23 -13.89 7.74
N ILE A 153 0.06 -13.84 8.05
CA ILE A 153 0.98 -12.93 7.37
C ILE A 153 1.10 -13.23 5.87
N ARG A 154 0.97 -14.52 5.49
CA ARG A 154 0.86 -14.95 4.09
C ARG A 154 -0.26 -14.24 3.34
N ASP A 155 -1.30 -13.81 4.05
CA ASP A 155 -2.41 -13.08 3.45
C ASP A 155 -1.99 -11.67 3.02
N PHE A 156 -0.86 -11.10 3.42
CA PHE A 156 -0.42 -9.79 2.90
C PHE A 156 0.42 -9.89 1.62
N THR A 157 0.70 -11.11 1.18
CA THR A 157 1.66 -11.38 0.10
C THR A 157 0.93 -11.54 -1.23
N VAL A 158 1.67 -11.34 -2.33
CA VAL A 158 1.19 -11.62 -3.67
C VAL A 158 2.10 -12.67 -4.30
N LYS A 159 1.52 -13.78 -4.75
CA LYS A 159 2.25 -14.93 -5.28
C LYS A 159 3.19 -14.50 -6.42
N GLY A 160 4.47 -14.87 -6.27
CA GLY A 160 5.53 -14.57 -7.24
C GLY A 160 6.06 -13.15 -7.19
N CYS A 161 5.76 -12.38 -6.13
CA CYS A 161 6.24 -11.01 -5.96
C CYS A 161 6.79 -10.80 -4.55
N THR A 162 8.00 -11.27 -4.34
CA THR A 162 8.75 -11.09 -3.10
C THR A 162 10.23 -11.36 -3.35
N ASN A 163 11.10 -10.73 -2.57
CA ASN A 163 12.52 -11.06 -2.49
C ASN A 163 12.83 -11.97 -1.28
N PHE A 164 11.85 -12.24 -0.41
CA PHE A 164 11.96 -13.23 0.64
C PHE A 164 12.04 -14.64 0.06
N SER A 165 12.87 -15.48 0.66
CA SER A 165 12.82 -16.92 0.39
C SER A 165 11.58 -17.55 1.02
N GLU A 166 11.20 -18.75 0.58
CA GLU A 166 10.12 -19.51 1.22
C GLU A 166 10.37 -19.73 2.72
N LYS A 167 11.64 -19.92 3.11
CA LYS A 167 12.04 -20.03 4.52
C LYS A 167 11.80 -18.74 5.29
N ASP A 168 12.14 -17.59 4.69
CA ASP A 168 11.89 -16.28 5.31
C ASP A 168 10.39 -16.05 5.47
N MET A 169 9.61 -16.34 4.43
CA MET A 169 8.14 -16.19 4.45
C MET A 169 7.50 -17.06 5.52
N GLN A 170 7.95 -18.31 5.66
CA GLN A 170 7.50 -19.21 6.72
C GLN A 170 7.86 -18.66 8.10
N ALA A 171 9.11 -18.24 8.30
CA ALA A 171 9.57 -17.69 9.58
C ALA A 171 8.81 -16.41 9.97
N ILE A 172 8.55 -15.52 9.03
CA ILE A 172 7.74 -14.31 9.27
C ILE A 172 6.31 -14.73 9.62
N SER A 173 5.73 -15.71 8.92
CA SER A 173 4.36 -16.19 9.21
C SER A 173 4.21 -16.89 10.55
N ASP A 174 5.27 -17.53 11.05
CA ASP A 174 5.27 -18.25 12.33
C ASP A 174 5.65 -17.36 13.52
N ALA A 175 6.01 -16.10 13.27
CA ALA A 175 6.41 -15.15 14.31
C ALA A 175 5.27 -14.91 15.29
N LYS A 176 5.57 -15.01 16.59
CA LYS A 176 4.58 -14.88 17.68
C LYS A 176 4.53 -13.48 18.27
N SER A 177 5.46 -12.61 17.90
CA SER A 177 5.51 -11.25 18.38
C SER A 177 6.10 -10.30 17.35
N ALA A 178 5.74 -9.02 17.44
CA ALA A 178 6.30 -7.99 16.57
C ALA A 178 7.83 -7.89 16.71
N THR A 179 8.37 -8.17 17.90
CA THR A 179 9.83 -8.20 18.13
C THR A 179 10.55 -9.33 17.39
N GLU A 180 9.88 -10.48 17.20
CA GLU A 180 10.43 -11.59 16.42
C GLU A 180 10.56 -11.20 14.95
N ILE A 181 9.57 -10.51 14.37
CA ILE A 181 9.64 -9.99 12.99
C ILE A 181 10.92 -9.16 12.78
N VAL A 182 11.21 -8.24 13.70
CA VAL A 182 12.41 -7.37 13.61
C VAL A 182 13.69 -8.19 13.67
N LYS A 183 13.76 -9.21 14.53
CA LYS A 183 14.91 -10.10 14.67
C LYS A 183 15.14 -11.00 13.44
N LEU A 184 14.12 -11.24 12.62
CA LEU A 184 14.24 -12.01 11.39
C LEU A 184 14.91 -11.23 10.27
N ILE A 185 14.67 -9.91 10.15
CA ILE A 185 15.13 -9.07 9.02
C ILE A 185 16.64 -9.22 8.72
N PRO A 186 17.55 -9.20 9.72
CA PRO A 186 18.99 -9.39 9.50
C PRO A 186 19.40 -10.73 8.87
N ASN A 187 18.50 -11.71 8.80
CA ASN A 187 18.75 -13.03 8.21
C ASN A 187 18.08 -13.21 6.83
N THR A 188 17.43 -12.16 6.30
CA THR A 188 16.74 -12.18 5.01
C THR A 188 17.53 -11.49 3.91
N TYR A 189 16.97 -11.43 2.70
CA TYR A 189 17.45 -10.57 1.59
C TYR A 189 17.78 -9.13 2.04
N TYR A 190 17.06 -8.60 3.03
CA TYR A 190 17.15 -7.23 3.48
C TYR A 190 18.26 -6.95 4.51
N LYS A 191 19.08 -7.94 4.87
CA LYS A 191 20.14 -7.82 5.89
C LYS A 191 20.97 -6.55 5.76
N LYS A 192 21.52 -6.30 4.56
CA LYS A 192 22.42 -5.17 4.30
C LYS A 192 21.72 -3.82 4.38
N ASP A 193 20.47 -3.75 3.92
CA ASP A 193 19.72 -2.50 3.93
C ASP A 193 19.29 -2.16 5.36
N PHE A 194 18.83 -3.17 6.11
CA PHE A 194 18.42 -3.02 7.50
C PHE A 194 19.58 -2.69 8.46
N SER A 195 20.79 -3.22 8.22
CA SER A 195 21.95 -2.93 9.09
C SER A 195 22.38 -1.46 9.08
N ASN A 196 21.92 -0.67 8.11
CA ASN A 196 22.24 0.75 7.98
C ASN A 196 21.13 1.68 8.50
N ILE A 197 20.15 1.12 9.21
CA ILE A 197 18.98 1.85 9.73
C ILE A 197 19.07 1.96 11.25
N ASP A 198 18.87 3.18 11.78
CA ASP A 198 18.63 3.40 13.20
C ASP A 198 17.19 3.02 13.55
N PHE A 199 16.98 1.77 13.94
CA PHE A 199 15.65 1.21 14.16
C PHE A 199 14.96 1.84 15.39
N LYS A 200 13.89 2.59 15.14
CA LYS A 200 12.98 3.13 16.17
C LYS A 200 11.58 2.51 16.07
N TYR A 201 11.03 2.53 14.86
CA TYR A 201 9.71 2.01 14.51
C TYR A 201 9.81 1.26 13.18
N ILE A 202 9.03 0.19 13.01
CA ILE A 202 9.06 -0.61 11.78
C ILE A 202 8.65 0.22 10.56
N GLU A 203 7.70 1.15 10.73
CA GLU A 203 7.22 2.04 9.67
C GLU A 203 8.35 2.92 9.14
N ASN A 204 9.14 3.47 10.05
CA ASN A 204 10.26 4.34 9.69
C ASN A 204 11.34 3.51 8.99
N ALA A 205 11.71 2.37 9.57
CA ALA A 205 12.76 1.52 9.03
C ALA A 205 12.42 1.01 7.61
N THR A 206 11.23 0.44 7.43
CA THR A 206 10.80 -0.10 6.12
C THR A 206 10.62 0.99 5.07
N THR A 207 10.12 2.18 5.45
CA THR A 207 9.98 3.31 4.53
C THR A 207 11.34 3.87 4.14
N GLU A 208 12.27 4.01 5.09
CA GLU A 208 13.62 4.50 4.81
C GLU A 208 14.40 3.53 3.91
N MET A 209 14.32 2.22 4.19
CA MET A 209 14.87 1.17 3.33
C MET A 209 14.32 1.27 1.91
N LEU A 210 13.00 1.43 1.77
CA LEU A 210 12.35 1.62 0.46
C LEU A 210 12.87 2.88 -0.23
N ILE A 211 12.92 4.03 0.44
CA ILE A 211 13.37 5.29 -0.16
C ILE A 211 14.83 5.19 -0.62
N ARG A 212 15.73 4.67 0.22
CA ARG A 212 17.14 4.45 -0.14
C ARG A 212 17.25 3.57 -1.39
N ARG A 213 16.44 2.51 -1.47
CA ARG A 213 16.37 1.64 -2.64
C ARG A 213 15.85 2.37 -3.88
N LEU A 214 14.78 3.16 -3.75
CA LEU A 214 14.17 3.91 -4.85
C LEU A 214 15.11 5.00 -5.38
N LEU A 215 15.81 5.73 -4.51
CA LEU A 215 16.82 6.73 -4.91
C LEU A 215 17.98 6.09 -5.67
N LYS A 216 18.46 4.92 -5.20
CA LYS A 216 19.47 4.15 -5.93
C LYS A 216 18.94 3.71 -7.30
N GLY A 217 17.73 3.18 -7.36
CA GLY A 217 17.08 2.78 -8.61
C GLY A 217 16.93 3.96 -9.57
N PHE A 218 16.47 5.10 -9.09
CA PHE A 218 16.30 6.32 -9.89
C PHE A 218 17.60 6.80 -10.53
N ARG A 219 18.74 6.66 -9.83
CA ARG A 219 20.07 7.08 -10.32
C ARG A 219 20.70 6.09 -11.31
N TYR A 220 20.46 4.79 -11.14
CA TYR A 220 21.26 3.76 -11.82
C TYR A 220 20.47 2.82 -12.74
N TYR A 221 19.14 2.79 -12.66
CA TYR A 221 18.34 1.94 -13.54
C TYR A 221 18.35 2.46 -14.97
N THR A 222 18.39 1.51 -15.90
CA THR A 222 18.46 1.78 -17.34
C THR A 222 17.11 1.65 -18.02
N ASN A 223 16.14 0.98 -17.37
CA ASN A 223 14.78 0.89 -17.85
C ASN A 223 13.99 2.17 -17.51
N PRO A 224 13.50 2.93 -18.50
CA PRO A 224 12.72 4.14 -18.26
C PRO A 224 11.47 3.91 -17.40
N THR A 225 10.84 2.74 -17.54
CA THR A 225 9.69 2.35 -16.71
C THR A 225 10.07 2.15 -15.24
N ALA A 226 11.24 1.55 -14.97
CA ALA A 226 11.71 1.36 -13.60
C ALA A 226 12.06 2.71 -12.97
N VAL A 227 12.73 3.59 -13.72
CA VAL A 227 13.02 4.97 -13.28
C VAL A 227 11.74 5.75 -12.99
N MET A 228 10.73 5.65 -13.86
CA MET A 228 9.43 6.28 -13.66
C MET A 228 8.73 5.76 -12.39
N LEU A 229 8.75 4.45 -12.13
CA LEU A 229 8.21 3.87 -10.89
C LEU A 229 8.95 4.37 -9.65
N CYS A 230 10.28 4.45 -9.70
CA CYS A 230 11.08 5.05 -8.63
C CYS A 230 10.62 6.48 -8.34
N TYR A 231 10.51 7.31 -9.38
CA TYR A 231 10.03 8.69 -9.24
C TYR A 231 8.65 8.75 -8.60
N LEU A 232 7.69 7.99 -9.10
CA LEU A 232 6.30 8.04 -8.62
C LEU A 232 6.20 7.61 -7.15
N PHE A 233 6.93 6.57 -6.73
CA PHE A 233 6.94 6.14 -5.33
C PHE A 233 7.68 7.10 -4.40
N LEU A 234 8.72 7.79 -4.88
CA LEU A 234 9.34 8.89 -4.14
C LEU A 234 8.38 10.08 -4.00
N ALA A 235 7.70 10.46 -5.07
CA ALA A 235 6.70 11.54 -5.04
C ALA A 235 5.54 11.23 -4.09
N GLU A 236 5.09 9.97 -4.00
CA GLU A 236 4.11 9.54 -3.00
C GLU A 236 4.59 9.75 -1.56
N ASN A 237 5.88 9.53 -1.31
CA ASN A 237 6.47 9.78 0.00
C ASN A 237 6.55 11.27 0.29
N GLU A 238 6.94 12.09 -0.68
CA GLU A 238 6.94 13.56 -0.53
C GLU A 238 5.54 14.10 -0.22
N VAL A 239 4.50 13.62 -0.92
CA VAL A 239 3.11 13.99 -0.61
C VAL A 239 2.73 13.57 0.81
N ARG A 240 3.19 12.40 1.28
CA ARG A 240 2.97 11.96 2.67
C ARG A 240 3.66 12.87 3.68
N ASN A 241 4.91 13.26 3.42
CA ASN A 241 5.65 14.20 4.26
C ASN A 241 4.92 15.55 4.34
N ILE A 242 4.42 16.06 3.22
CA ILE A 242 3.62 17.30 3.18
C ILE A 242 2.35 17.16 4.03
N ILE A 243 1.63 16.04 3.92
CA ILE A 243 0.44 15.78 4.75
C ILE A 243 0.81 15.77 6.24
N HIS A 244 1.88 15.07 6.64
CA HIS A 244 2.32 15.04 8.03
C HIS A 244 2.70 16.44 8.55
N ILE A 245 3.33 17.28 7.72
CA ILE A 245 3.65 18.68 8.07
C ILE A 245 2.37 19.48 8.29
N VAL A 246 1.40 19.38 7.37
CA VAL A 246 0.11 20.08 7.49
C VAL A 246 -0.65 19.63 8.75
N GLU A 247 -0.67 18.33 9.04
CA GLU A 247 -1.29 17.79 10.25
C GLU A 247 -0.56 18.27 11.51
N ALA A 248 0.76 18.27 11.52
CA ALA A 248 1.55 18.77 12.64
C ALA A 248 1.25 20.25 12.93
N ILE A 249 1.13 21.09 11.90
CA ILE A 249 0.75 22.50 12.04
C ILE A 249 -0.69 22.61 12.58
N LYS A 250 -1.64 21.87 11.98
CA LYS A 250 -3.06 21.90 12.38
C LYS A 250 -3.26 21.52 13.85
N TYR A 251 -2.48 20.57 14.36
CA TYR A 251 -2.58 20.06 15.72
C TYR A 251 -1.52 20.65 16.67
N ASN A 252 -0.81 21.71 16.28
CA ASN A 252 0.23 22.38 17.08
C ASN A 252 1.28 21.40 17.65
N ILE A 253 1.69 20.42 16.85
CA ILE A 253 2.71 19.44 17.23
C ILE A 253 4.09 20.13 17.18
N PRO A 254 4.95 19.99 18.22
CA PRO A 254 6.28 20.58 18.22
C PRO A 254 7.12 20.18 17.01
N THR A 255 7.87 21.14 16.44
CA THR A 255 8.67 20.96 15.21
C THR A 255 9.61 19.76 15.26
N GLU A 256 10.28 19.53 16.39
CA GLU A 256 11.20 18.41 16.56
C GLU A 256 10.48 17.05 16.47
N LYS A 257 9.27 16.96 17.01
CA LYS A 257 8.42 15.77 16.90
C LYS A 257 7.81 15.62 15.50
N ALA A 258 7.51 16.74 14.83
CA ALA A 258 7.03 16.71 13.45
C ALA A 258 8.14 16.25 12.48
N LYS A 259 9.38 16.70 12.67
CA LYS A 259 10.54 16.29 11.86
C LYS A 259 10.86 14.80 12.02
N SER A 260 10.70 14.23 13.21
CA SER A 260 11.06 12.83 13.48
C SER A 260 10.19 11.79 12.75
N VAL A 261 9.06 12.21 12.19
CA VAL A 261 8.17 11.36 11.37
C VAL A 261 8.30 11.62 9.87
N LEU A 262 9.15 12.58 9.46
CA LEU A 262 9.48 12.79 8.05
C LEU A 262 10.57 11.82 7.65
N ILE A 263 10.45 11.28 6.43
CA ILE A 263 11.37 10.24 5.95
C ILE A 263 11.88 10.65 4.58
N GLY A 264 13.19 10.49 4.36
CA GLY A 264 13.83 10.82 3.08
C GLY A 264 14.09 12.31 2.87
N THR A 265 14.04 13.12 3.92
CA THR A 265 14.24 14.57 3.87
C THR A 265 15.71 14.99 4.03
N GLU A 266 16.61 14.05 4.31
CA GLU A 266 18.04 14.32 4.44
C GLU A 266 18.66 14.42 3.04
N SER A 267 19.22 15.61 2.74
CA SER A 267 19.94 15.94 1.51
C SER A 267 21.42 15.64 1.65
#